data_AF-A0A257JC41-F1
#
_entry.id   AF-A0A257JC41-F1
#
_cell.length_a   1.000
_cell.length_b   1.000
_cell.length_c   1.000
_cell.angle_alpha   90.00
_cell.angle_beta   90.00
_cell.angle_gamma   90.00
#
_symmetry.space_group_name_H-M   'P 1'
#
loop_
_entity.id
_entity.type
_entity.pdbx_description
1 polymer ?
#
loop_
_entity_poly.entity_id
_entity_poly.type
_entity_poly.pdbx_seq_one_letter_code
_entity_poly.pdbx_strand_id
1 'polypeptide(L)'
;MFAWFFVSALYLQSVLGYSAMQVGLAFLPSNLIMAAFSLGLSARMVMRWGIRMPLGLGLLLAAIGLALFARAPVNGNAWLDVLPGMLLLGLGTGMALNPMLLAAMDGVPPDESGLASGVVNTAFMMGGALGLAVLASLADARTQALRAAGTEAIAALNGGYQLAFLLGALGAGVAALLAFWLRPTESPQPAQAQHPA
;
A
#
# COMPACT_ATOMS: atom_id res chain seq x y z
N MET A 1 -1.11 0.01 2.65
CA MET A 1 -0.20 -0.88 3.42
C MET A 1 -0.77 -1.21 4.79
N PHE A 2 -0.94 -0.23 5.70
CA PHE A 2 -1.46 -0.47 7.06
C PHE A 2 -2.83 -1.16 7.10
N ALA A 3 -3.81 -0.65 6.34
CA ALA A 3 -5.13 -1.25 6.31
C ALA A 3 -5.12 -2.69 5.78
N TRP A 4 -4.29 -2.98 4.78
CA TRP A 4 -4.12 -4.33 4.29
C TRP A 4 -3.49 -5.25 5.35
N PHE A 5 -2.37 -4.85 5.96
CA PHE A 5 -1.74 -5.63 7.03
C PHE A 5 -2.71 -5.93 8.17
N PHE A 6 -3.45 -4.91 8.60
CA PHE A 6 -4.39 -5.02 9.70
C PHE A 6 -5.57 -5.94 9.35
N VAL A 7 -6.24 -5.70 8.23
CA VAL A 7 -7.42 -6.49 7.81
C VAL A 7 -7.03 -7.93 7.48
N SER A 8 -5.90 -8.16 6.81
CA SER A 8 -5.42 -9.51 6.52
C SER A 8 -5.00 -10.26 7.79
N ALA A 9 -4.39 -9.59 8.77
CA ALA A 9 -4.08 -10.21 10.06
C ALA A 9 -5.36 -10.59 10.83
N LEU A 10 -6.38 -9.73 10.79
CA LEU A 10 -7.67 -9.97 11.43
C LEU A 10 -8.42 -11.11 10.75
N TYR A 11 -8.41 -11.18 9.43
CA TYR A 11 -8.98 -12.30 8.68
C TYR A 11 -8.32 -13.63 9.04
N LEU A 12 -6.99 -13.68 9.06
CA LEU A 12 -6.25 -14.90 9.41
C LEU A 12 -6.52 -15.35 10.85
N GLN A 13 -6.60 -14.43 11.80
CA GLN A 13 -6.84 -14.78 13.21
C GLN A 13 -8.32 -15.08 13.49
N SER A 14 -9.22 -14.21 13.06
CA SER A 14 -10.64 -14.26 13.44
C SER A 14 -11.49 -15.17 12.56
N VAL A 15 -11.09 -15.41 11.30
CA VAL A 15 -11.83 -16.27 10.36
C VAL A 15 -11.16 -17.62 10.20
N LEU A 16 -9.83 -17.65 10.09
CA LEU A 16 -9.06 -18.88 9.86
C LEU A 16 -8.48 -19.50 11.14
N GLY A 17 -8.61 -18.83 12.29
CA GLY A 17 -8.16 -19.35 13.59
C GLY A 17 -6.65 -19.42 13.74
N TYR A 18 -5.89 -18.65 12.96
CA TYR A 18 -4.43 -18.68 13.02
C TYR A 18 -3.93 -18.03 14.30
N SER A 19 -2.88 -18.61 14.89
CA SER A 19 -2.11 -17.98 15.96
C SER A 19 -1.30 -16.79 15.44
N ALA A 20 -0.96 -15.84 16.33
CA ALA A 20 -0.15 -14.67 15.97
C ALA A 20 1.18 -15.03 15.29
N MET A 21 1.80 -16.14 15.71
CA MET A 21 3.04 -16.67 15.10
C MET A 21 2.84 -17.09 13.63
N GLN A 22 1.72 -17.78 13.34
CA GLN A 22 1.40 -18.23 11.98
C GLN A 22 1.06 -17.07 11.05
N VAL A 23 0.41 -16.03 11.58
CA VAL A 23 0.14 -14.79 10.83
C VAL A 23 1.44 -14.10 10.45
N GLY A 24 2.39 -13.97 11.38
CA GLY A 24 3.72 -13.41 11.10
C GLY A 24 4.46 -14.19 10.00
N LEU A 25 4.44 -15.52 10.06
CA LEU A 25 5.02 -16.38 9.03
C LEU A 25 4.32 -16.24 7.67
N ALA A 26 2.99 -16.08 7.64
CA ALA A 26 2.24 -15.89 6.40
C ALA A 26 2.58 -14.57 5.70
N PHE A 27 2.91 -13.53 6.46
CA PHE A 27 3.34 -12.24 5.92
C PHE A 27 4.80 -12.21 5.46
N LEU A 28 5.63 -13.15 5.92
CA LEU A 28 7.08 -13.16 5.73
C LEU A 28 7.50 -13.14 4.23
N PRO A 29 6.92 -13.95 3.34
CA PRO A 29 7.24 -13.92 1.91
C PRO A 29 6.90 -12.59 1.26
N SER A 30 5.73 -12.02 1.58
CA SER A 30 5.30 -10.72 1.04
C SER A 30 6.20 -9.57 1.50
N ASN A 31 6.66 -9.60 2.75
CA ASN A 31 7.61 -8.64 3.29
C ASN A 31 8.99 -8.79 2.65
N LEU A 32 9.46 -10.01 2.42
CA LEU A 32 10.74 -10.28 1.72
C LEU A 32 10.72 -9.74 0.29
N ILE A 33 9.62 -9.96 -0.46
CA ILE A 33 9.45 -9.41 -1.81
C ILE A 33 9.43 -7.88 -1.77
N MET A 34 8.67 -7.31 -0.84
CA MET A 34 8.60 -5.86 -0.66
C MET A 34 9.97 -5.26 -0.32
N ALA A 35 10.73 -5.90 0.57
CA ALA A 35 12.08 -5.48 0.94
C ALA A 35 13.06 -5.58 -0.25
N ALA A 36 13.05 -6.70 -0.99
CA ALA A 36 13.93 -6.91 -2.13
C ALA A 36 13.66 -5.89 -3.26
N PHE A 37 12.40 -5.63 -3.56
CA PHE A 37 12.02 -4.64 -4.57
C PHE A 37 12.30 -3.20 -4.13
N SER A 38 12.07 -2.89 -2.85
CA SER A 38 12.37 -1.58 -2.28
C SER A 38 13.88 -1.28 -2.33
N LEU A 39 14.72 -2.20 -1.82
CA LEU A 39 16.16 -1.98 -1.65
C LEU A 39 16.97 -1.96 -2.95
N GLY A 40 16.57 -2.70 -3.99
CA GLY A 40 17.41 -2.89 -5.19
C GLY A 40 16.84 -2.37 -6.50
N LEU A 41 15.54 -2.52 -6.72
CA LEU A 41 14.93 -2.27 -8.04
C LEU A 41 14.37 -0.86 -8.16
N SER A 42 13.79 -0.31 -7.08
CA SER A 42 13.19 1.02 -7.11
C SER A 42 14.21 2.12 -7.46
N ALA A 43 15.41 2.11 -6.86
CA ALA A 43 16.46 3.09 -7.15
C ALA A 43 16.93 3.04 -8.61
N ARG A 44 17.07 1.84 -9.19
CA ARG A 44 17.42 1.66 -10.61
C ARG A 44 16.32 2.13 -11.55
N MET A 45 15.05 1.91 -11.19
CA MET A 45 13.92 2.37 -11.98
C MET A 45 13.75 3.89 -11.91
N VAL A 46 13.96 4.50 -10.74
CA VAL A 46 13.97 5.96 -10.58
C VAL A 46 15.08 6.60 -11.40
N MET A 47 16.30 6.04 -11.35
CA MET A 47 17.43 6.53 -12.15
C MET A 47 17.20 6.45 -13.66
N ARG A 48 16.41 5.46 -14.13
CA ARG A 48 16.20 5.23 -15.57
C ARG A 48 14.95 5.89 -16.13
N TRP A 49 13.85 5.92 -15.36
CA TRP A 49 12.52 6.37 -15.81
C TRP A 49 11.98 7.57 -15.03
N GLY A 50 12.77 8.13 -14.10
CA GLY A 50 12.35 9.19 -13.18
C GLY A 50 11.41 8.67 -12.09
N ILE A 51 11.03 9.56 -11.18
CA ILE A 51 10.19 9.24 -10.01
C ILE A 51 8.74 8.86 -10.38
N ARG A 52 8.20 9.51 -11.42
CA ARG A 52 6.77 9.45 -11.79
C ARG A 52 6.30 8.08 -12.25
N MET A 53 7.04 7.46 -13.17
CA MET A 53 6.65 6.18 -13.76
C MET A 53 6.60 5.06 -12.71
N PRO A 54 7.64 4.87 -11.89
CA PRO A 54 7.62 3.87 -10.81
C PRO A 54 6.55 4.15 -9.74
N LEU A 55 6.35 5.42 -9.38
CA LEU A 55 5.33 5.81 -8.40
C LEU A 55 3.91 5.53 -8.93
N GLY A 56 3.58 6.01 -10.13
CA GLY A 56 2.28 5.83 -10.74
C GLY A 56 1.97 4.37 -11.04
N LEU A 57 2.92 3.62 -11.60
CA LEU A 57 2.75 2.18 -11.84
C LEU A 57 2.62 1.39 -10.54
N GLY A 58 3.42 1.70 -9.51
CA GLY A 58 3.33 1.03 -8.22
C GLY A 58 1.98 1.24 -7.54
N LEU A 59 1.47 2.48 -7.56
CA LEU A 59 0.13 2.81 -7.05
C LEU A 59 -0.99 2.17 -7.87
N LEU A 60 -0.83 2.07 -9.19
CA LEU A 60 -1.79 1.38 -10.06
C LEU A 60 -1.82 -0.13 -9.77
N LEU A 61 -0.66 -0.77 -9.61
CA LEU A 61 -0.56 -2.18 -9.21
C LEU A 61 -1.22 -2.43 -7.85
N ALA A 62 -1.00 -1.53 -6.88
CA ALA A 62 -1.65 -1.59 -5.59
C ALA A 62 -3.19 -1.44 -5.71
N ALA A 63 -3.66 -0.54 -6.58
CA ALA A 63 -5.09 -0.36 -6.85
C ALA A 63 -5.71 -1.62 -7.48
N ILE A 64 -5.03 -2.25 -8.44
CA ILE A 64 -5.48 -3.51 -9.07
C ILE A 64 -5.50 -4.64 -8.04
N GLY A 65 -4.46 -4.76 -7.20
CA GLY A 65 -4.40 -5.75 -6.12
C GLY A 65 -5.58 -5.60 -5.15
N LEU A 66 -5.88 -4.37 -4.72
CA LEU A 66 -7.04 -4.06 -3.87
C LEU A 66 -8.38 -4.34 -4.59
N ALA A 67 -8.48 -4.06 -5.88
CA ALA A 67 -9.69 -4.34 -6.67
C ALA A 67 -9.95 -5.84 -6.82
N LEU A 68 -8.89 -6.67 -6.93
CA LEU A 68 -9.01 -8.13 -6.91
C LEU A 68 -9.51 -8.62 -5.54
N PHE A 69 -8.97 -8.07 -4.45
CA PHE A 69 -9.46 -8.37 -3.10
C PHE A 69 -10.93 -7.97 -2.90
N ALA A 70 -11.36 -6.84 -3.49
CA ALA A 70 -12.76 -6.41 -3.44
C ALA A 70 -13.73 -7.39 -4.15
N ARG A 71 -13.22 -8.27 -5.02
CA ARG A 71 -13.99 -9.29 -5.73
C ARG A 71 -13.95 -10.66 -5.07
N ALA A 72 -13.15 -10.86 -4.02
CA ALA A 72 -12.98 -12.16 -3.38
C ALA A 72 -14.31 -12.66 -2.79
N PRO A 73 -14.83 -13.81 -3.24
CA PRO A 73 -16.08 -14.38 -2.72
C PRO A 73 -15.87 -15.07 -1.36
N VAL A 74 -16.95 -15.22 -0.60
CA VAL A 74 -16.96 -15.85 0.74
C VAL A 74 -16.40 -17.29 0.71
N ASN A 75 -16.58 -18.00 -0.40
CA ASN A 75 -16.08 -19.35 -0.65
C ASN A 75 -14.88 -19.36 -1.62
N GLY A 76 -14.12 -18.28 -1.68
CA GLY A 76 -12.97 -18.14 -2.57
C GLY A 76 -11.81 -19.06 -2.21
N ASN A 77 -11.05 -19.48 -3.22
CA ASN A 77 -9.83 -20.24 -3.00
C ASN A 77 -8.71 -19.28 -2.65
N ALA A 78 -8.14 -19.38 -1.44
CA ALA A 78 -7.04 -18.54 -0.97
C ALA A 78 -5.85 -18.48 -1.95
N TRP A 79 -5.62 -19.54 -2.73
CA TRP A 79 -4.53 -19.59 -3.70
C TRP A 79 -4.83 -18.82 -5.00
N LEU A 80 -6.08 -18.75 -5.42
CA LEU A 80 -6.46 -18.10 -6.69
C LEU A 80 -6.97 -16.67 -6.49
N ASP A 81 -7.67 -16.41 -5.38
CA ASP A 81 -8.34 -15.13 -5.15
C ASP A 81 -7.50 -14.15 -4.31
N VAL A 82 -6.60 -14.66 -3.46
CA VAL A 82 -5.82 -13.84 -2.51
C VAL A 82 -4.36 -13.70 -2.94
N LEU A 83 -3.73 -14.78 -3.41
CA LEU A 83 -2.31 -14.79 -3.78
C LEU A 83 -1.96 -13.72 -4.86
N PRO A 84 -2.72 -13.58 -5.96
CA PRO A 84 -2.40 -12.57 -6.98
C PRO A 84 -2.51 -11.15 -6.43
N GLY A 85 -3.52 -10.89 -5.59
CA GLY A 85 -3.71 -9.61 -4.92
C GLY A 85 -2.55 -9.27 -3.98
N MET A 86 -2.08 -10.23 -3.18
CA MET A 86 -0.93 -10.03 -2.27
C MET A 86 0.36 -9.73 -3.03
N LEU A 87 0.61 -10.45 -4.13
CA LEU A 87 1.79 -10.22 -4.96
C LEU A 87 1.76 -8.84 -5.61
N LEU A 88 0.62 -8.44 -6.18
CA LEU A 88 0.44 -7.12 -6.79
C LEU A 88 0.55 -5.99 -5.77
N LEU A 89 0.00 -6.17 -4.58
CA LEU A 89 0.16 -5.20 -3.50
C LEU A 89 1.62 -5.08 -3.07
N GLY A 90 2.30 -6.20 -2.81
CA GLY A 90 3.70 -6.20 -2.41
C GLY A 90 4.62 -5.54 -3.44
N LEU A 91 4.43 -5.88 -4.72
CA LEU A 91 5.13 -5.24 -5.84
C LEU A 91 4.81 -3.75 -5.95
N GLY A 92 3.52 -3.40 -5.88
CA GLY A 92 3.04 -2.03 -6.01
C GLY A 92 3.58 -1.11 -4.91
N THR A 93 3.47 -1.53 -3.64
CA THR A 93 4.01 -0.75 -2.52
C THR A 93 5.53 -0.73 -2.51
N GLY A 94 6.21 -1.83 -2.85
CA GLY A 94 7.68 -1.86 -2.91
C GLY A 94 8.24 -0.94 -4.00
N MET A 95 7.51 -0.81 -5.12
CA MET A 95 7.87 0.08 -6.22
C MET A 95 7.57 1.55 -5.91
N ALA A 96 6.47 1.85 -5.22
CA ALA A 96 6.01 3.21 -4.96
C ALA A 96 6.69 3.88 -3.75
N LEU A 97 7.10 3.12 -2.73
CA LEU A 97 7.51 3.69 -1.44
C LEU A 97 8.74 4.60 -1.55
N ASN A 98 9.82 4.13 -2.20
CA ASN A 98 11.03 4.93 -2.33
C ASN A 98 10.85 6.17 -3.22
N PRO A 99 10.28 6.08 -4.43
CA PRO A 99 9.98 7.26 -5.25
C PRO A 99 9.12 8.28 -4.50
N MET A 100 8.14 7.84 -3.70
CA MET A 100 7.31 8.73 -2.88
C MET A 100 8.14 9.48 -1.84
N LEU A 101 9.01 8.79 -1.11
CA LEU A 101 9.90 9.41 -0.13
C LEU A 101 10.89 10.37 -0.78
N LEU A 102 11.48 9.99 -1.93
CA LEU A 102 12.36 10.87 -2.70
C LEU A 102 11.62 12.13 -3.17
N ALA A 103 10.41 11.99 -3.71
CA ALA A 103 9.59 13.12 -4.13
C ALA A 103 9.23 14.06 -2.97
N ALA A 104 8.97 13.50 -1.79
CA ALA A 104 8.59 14.26 -0.60
C ALA A 104 9.77 15.05 0.00
N MET A 105 11.00 14.58 -0.24
CA MET A 105 12.23 15.21 0.23
C MET A 105 12.92 16.06 -0.85
N ASP A 106 12.33 16.16 -2.04
CA ASP A 106 12.93 16.90 -3.14
C ASP A 106 12.97 18.41 -2.86
N GLY A 107 14.07 19.06 -3.20
CA GLY A 107 14.28 20.48 -2.96
C GLY A 107 14.57 20.88 -1.49
N VAL A 108 14.69 19.91 -0.57
CA VAL A 108 15.01 20.18 0.84
C VAL A 108 16.52 20.37 1.04
N PRO A 109 16.97 21.49 1.64
CA PRO A 109 18.38 21.70 2.00
C PRO A 109 18.93 20.62 2.95
N PRO A 110 20.21 20.23 2.86
CA PRO A 110 20.78 19.16 3.70
C PRO A 110 20.65 19.41 5.22
N ASP A 111 20.70 20.67 5.64
CA ASP A 111 20.55 21.13 7.02
C ASP A 111 19.11 21.05 7.54
N GLU A 112 18.11 21.04 6.65
CA GLU A 112 16.69 20.89 6.99
C GLU A 112 16.18 19.44 6.79
N SER A 113 16.99 18.54 6.24
CA SER A 113 16.61 17.16 5.92
C SER A 113 16.06 16.37 7.12
N GLY A 114 16.59 16.62 8.32
CA GLY A 114 16.09 16.01 9.56
C GLY A 114 14.66 16.46 9.91
N LEU A 115 14.38 17.75 9.76
CA LEU A 115 13.05 18.33 10.00
C LEU A 115 12.04 17.86 8.95
N ALA A 116 12.41 17.93 7.68
CA ALA A 116 11.55 17.49 6.58
C ALA A 116 11.22 15.99 6.69
N SER A 117 12.21 15.14 6.98
CA SER A 117 12.00 13.70 7.18
C SER A 117 11.06 13.42 8.36
N GLY A 118 11.18 14.19 9.45
CA GLY A 118 10.27 14.12 10.60
C GLY A 118 8.82 14.46 10.23
N VAL A 119 8.61 15.52 9.42
CA VAL A 119 7.29 15.91 8.92
C VAL A 119 6.72 14.84 7.98
N VAL A 120 7.52 14.34 7.04
CA VAL A 120 7.11 13.29 6.09
C VAL A 120 6.71 12.02 6.83
N ASN A 121 7.51 11.55 7.79
CA ASN A 121 7.19 10.36 8.55
C ASN A 121 5.93 10.57 9.41
N THR A 122 5.79 11.73 10.05
CA THR A 122 4.59 12.06 10.82
C THR A 122 3.33 12.05 9.93
N ALA A 123 3.38 12.72 8.77
CA ALA A 123 2.30 12.73 7.81
C ALA A 123 1.97 11.33 7.29
N PHE A 124 2.99 10.50 7.05
CA PHE A 124 2.82 9.11 6.61
C PHE A 124 2.13 8.26 7.68
N MET A 125 2.55 8.35 8.94
CA MET A 125 1.93 7.62 10.06
C MET A 125 0.50 8.10 10.32
N MET A 126 0.26 9.42 10.35
CA MET A 126 -1.07 9.99 10.50
C MET A 126 -2.00 9.59 9.36
N GLY A 127 -1.54 9.70 8.11
CA GLY A 127 -2.31 9.29 6.94
C GLY A 127 -2.65 7.81 6.96
N GLY A 128 -1.70 6.96 7.38
CA GLY A 128 -1.92 5.53 7.59
C GLY A 128 -2.98 5.24 8.65
N ALA A 129 -2.91 5.92 9.80
CA ALA A 129 -3.84 5.76 10.90
C ALA A 129 -5.25 6.25 10.54
N LEU A 130 -5.37 7.46 9.99
CA LEU A 130 -6.64 8.05 9.56
C LEU A 130 -7.30 7.23 8.45
N GLY A 131 -6.51 6.84 7.43
CA GLY A 131 -7.00 6.00 6.33
C GLY A 131 -7.51 4.65 6.83
N LEU A 132 -6.79 4.01 7.75
CA LEU A 132 -7.23 2.77 8.38
C LEU A 132 -8.52 2.97 9.19
N ALA A 133 -8.59 4.01 10.02
CA ALA A 133 -9.77 4.30 10.83
C ALA A 133 -11.03 4.47 9.96
N VAL A 134 -10.94 5.29 8.90
CA VAL A 134 -12.04 5.51 7.96
C VAL A 134 -12.46 4.20 7.28
N LEU A 135 -11.51 3.46 6.70
CA LEU A 135 -11.83 2.21 6.00
C LEU A 135 -12.44 1.15 6.93
N ALA A 136 -11.91 1.02 8.15
CA ALA A 136 -12.43 0.09 9.15
C ALA A 136 -13.84 0.48 9.62
N SER A 137 -14.09 1.76 9.90
CA SER A 137 -15.42 2.25 10.29
C SER A 137 -16.45 2.04 9.18
N LEU A 138 -16.08 2.28 7.91
CA LEU A 138 -17.00 2.04 6.79
C LEU A 138 -17.26 0.54 6.58
N ALA A 139 -16.24 -0.31 6.73
CA ALA A 139 -16.41 -1.76 6.67
C ALA A 139 -17.36 -2.27 7.76
N ASP A 140 -17.20 -1.77 8.98
CA ASP A 140 -18.06 -2.13 10.11
C ASP A 140 -19.50 -1.65 9.88
N ALA A 141 -19.70 -0.39 9.49
CA ALA A 141 -21.02 0.16 9.18
C ALA A 141 -21.73 -0.66 8.08
N ARG A 142 -21.00 -1.07 7.02
CA ARG A 142 -21.54 -1.92 5.96
C ARG A 142 -21.89 -3.32 6.46
N THR A 143 -21.06 -3.90 7.32
CA THR A 143 -21.30 -5.21 7.93
C THR A 143 -22.57 -5.19 8.78
N GLN A 144 -22.72 -4.16 9.63
CA GLN A 144 -23.91 -4.00 10.47
C GLN A 144 -25.18 -3.82 9.63
N ALA A 145 -25.12 -3.01 8.57
CA ALA A 145 -26.26 -2.84 7.65
C ALA A 145 -26.68 -4.15 6.97
N LEU A 146 -25.72 -4.97 6.52
CA LEU A 146 -26.00 -6.26 5.90
C LEU A 146 -26.60 -7.27 6.90
N ARG A 147 -26.11 -7.28 8.15
CA ARG A 147 -26.69 -8.10 9.22
C ARG A 147 -28.12 -7.68 9.55
N ALA A 148 -28.38 -6.37 9.64
CA ALA A 148 -29.73 -5.86 9.87
C ALA A 148 -30.70 -6.22 8.73
N ALA A 149 -30.20 -6.37 7.50
CA ALA A 149 -30.95 -6.84 6.35
C ALA A 149 -31.13 -8.37 6.30
N GLY A 150 -30.69 -9.12 7.32
CA GLY A 150 -30.85 -10.57 7.39
C GLY A 150 -29.78 -11.38 6.64
N THR A 151 -28.67 -10.75 6.23
CA THR A 151 -27.55 -11.46 5.59
C THR A 151 -26.83 -12.31 6.64
N GLU A 152 -26.41 -13.52 6.25
CA GLU A 152 -25.60 -14.40 7.11
C GLU A 152 -24.34 -13.69 7.64
N ALA A 153 -23.94 -13.98 8.88
CA ALA A 153 -22.88 -13.25 9.57
C ALA A 153 -21.54 -13.20 8.81
N ILE A 154 -21.14 -14.31 8.17
CA ILE A 154 -19.89 -14.40 7.40
C ILE A 154 -20.01 -13.60 6.10
N ALA A 155 -21.12 -13.72 5.38
CA ALA A 155 -21.36 -12.97 4.15
C ALA A 155 -21.44 -11.45 4.39
N ALA A 156 -22.04 -11.03 5.51
CA ALA A 156 -22.09 -9.64 5.92
C ALA A 156 -20.69 -9.07 6.21
N LEU A 157 -19.84 -9.82 6.91
CA LEU A 157 -18.44 -9.46 7.17
C LEU A 157 -17.65 -9.31 5.87
N ASN A 158 -17.79 -10.27 4.96
CA ASN A 158 -17.13 -10.20 3.65
C ASN A 158 -17.58 -8.97 2.87
N GLY A 159 -18.87 -8.63 2.88
CA GLY A 159 -19.37 -7.42 2.24
C GLY A 159 -18.78 -6.12 2.81
N GLY A 160 -18.48 -6.08 4.10
CA GLY A 160 -17.75 -4.97 4.73
C GLY A 160 -16.30 -4.87 4.25
N TYR A 161 -15.58 -5.99 4.22
CA TYR A 161 -14.19 -6.02 3.72
C TYR A 161 -14.10 -5.67 2.23
N GLN A 162 -15.01 -6.18 1.40
CA GLN A 162 -15.09 -5.84 -0.01
C GLN A 162 -15.26 -4.34 -0.22
N LEU A 163 -16.09 -3.67 0.60
CA LEU A 163 -16.24 -2.22 0.56
C LEU A 163 -14.94 -1.50 0.90
N ALA A 164 -14.26 -1.90 1.98
CA ALA A 164 -12.97 -1.30 2.36
C ALA A 164 -11.90 -1.48 1.28
N PHE A 165 -11.80 -2.67 0.66
CA PHE A 165 -10.87 -2.92 -0.43
C PHE A 165 -11.21 -2.08 -1.67
N LEU A 166 -12.48 -1.93 -2.01
CA LEU A 166 -12.92 -1.11 -3.14
C LEU A 166 -12.59 0.37 -2.92
N LEU A 167 -12.87 0.91 -1.73
CA LEU A 167 -12.52 2.28 -1.38
C LEU A 167 -11.00 2.50 -1.37
N GLY A 168 -10.25 1.52 -0.85
CA GLY A 168 -8.79 1.51 -0.92
C GLY A 168 -8.27 1.50 -2.36
N ALA A 169 -8.88 0.70 -3.25
CA ALA A 169 -8.54 0.64 -4.66
C ALA A 169 -8.80 1.98 -5.36
N LEU A 170 -9.93 2.62 -5.09
CA LEU A 170 -10.26 3.96 -5.61
C LEU A 170 -9.25 4.99 -5.12
N GLY A 171 -8.95 5.01 -3.82
CA GLY A 171 -7.95 5.92 -3.25
C GLY A 171 -6.56 5.75 -3.87
N ALA A 172 -6.11 4.50 -4.03
CA ALA A 172 -4.84 4.18 -4.70
C ALA A 172 -4.86 4.56 -6.19
N GLY A 173 -5.99 4.37 -6.88
CA GLY A 173 -6.17 4.77 -8.27
C GLY A 173 -6.12 6.29 -8.47
N VAL A 174 -6.77 7.06 -7.59
CA VAL A 174 -6.68 8.53 -7.58
C VAL A 174 -5.24 8.97 -7.31
N ALA A 175 -4.56 8.35 -6.33
CA ALA A 175 -3.16 8.63 -6.06
C ALA A 175 -2.25 8.32 -7.26
N ALA A 176 -2.52 7.23 -7.99
CA ALA A 176 -1.78 6.88 -9.21
C ALA A 176 -1.99 7.95 -10.30
N LEU A 177 -3.22 8.41 -10.52
CA LEU A 177 -3.52 9.49 -11.48
C LEU A 177 -2.81 10.79 -11.10
N LEU A 178 -2.83 11.15 -9.82
CA LEU A 178 -2.11 12.32 -9.31
C LEU A 178 -0.59 12.18 -9.51
N ALA A 179 -0.03 11.00 -9.28
CA ALA A 179 1.39 10.72 -9.52
C ALA A 179 1.79 10.90 -11.00
N PHE A 180 0.91 10.53 -11.93
CA PHE A 180 1.13 10.79 -13.37
C PHE A 180 0.96 12.28 -13.74
N TRP A 181 0.13 13.03 -13.01
CA TRP A 181 -0.12 14.45 -13.24
C TRP A 181 0.91 15.40 -12.63
N LEU A 182 1.55 15.04 -11.52
CA LEU A 182 2.58 15.85 -10.86
C LEU A 182 3.75 16.11 -11.80
N ARG A 183 4.26 17.35 -11.89
CA ARG A 183 5.36 17.82 -12.78
C ARG A 183 6.69 17.08 -12.53
N PRO A 184 7.63 17.00 -13.51
CA PRO A 184 8.86 16.23 -13.33
C PRO A 184 9.71 16.94 -12.30
N THR A 185 9.97 16.30 -11.17
CA THR A 185 11.07 16.67 -10.30
C THR A 185 12.37 16.34 -11.04
N GLU A 186 13.19 17.36 -11.27
CA GLU A 186 14.48 17.21 -11.93
C GLU A 186 15.30 16.17 -11.15
N SER A 187 15.86 15.19 -11.87
CA SER A 187 16.69 14.19 -11.22
C SER A 187 17.85 14.88 -10.53
N PRO A 188 18.20 14.53 -9.27
CA PRO A 188 19.39 15.06 -8.63
C PRO A 188 20.58 14.80 -9.55
N GLN A 189 21.18 15.87 -10.09
CA GLN A 189 22.43 15.74 -10.82
C GLN A 189 23.41 15.05 -9.86
N PRO A 190 24.06 13.94 -10.26
CA PRO A 190 25.09 13.35 -9.45
C PRO A 190 26.12 14.45 -9.21
N ALA A 191 26.28 14.84 -7.94
CA ALA A 191 27.27 15.83 -7.53
C ALA A 191 28.58 15.42 -8.18
N GLN A 192 29.01 16.20 -9.18
CA GLN A 192 30.31 16.03 -9.79
C GLN A 192 31.30 16.14 -8.64
N ALA A 193 31.95 15.02 -8.33
CA ALA A 193 33.02 14.97 -7.35
C ALA A 193 34.02 16.04 -7.76
N GLN A 194 34.03 17.14 -7.01
CA GLN A 194 35.08 18.13 -7.08
C GLN A 194 36.36 17.39 -6.69
N HIS A 195 37.15 16.99 -7.69
CA HIS A 195 38.53 16.59 -7.47
C HIS A 195 39.27 17.84 -6.97
N PRO A 196 39.81 17.85 -5.74
CA PRO A 196 40.83 18.83 -5.41
C PRO A 196 42.10 18.44 -6.17
N ALA A 197 42.55 19.37 -7.03
CA ALA A 197 43.88 19.35 -7.62
C ALA A 197 44.91 19.87 -6.60
#